data_AF-A0A838SHW4-F1
#
_entry.id   AF-A0A838SHW4-F1
#
_cell.length_a   1.000
_cell.length_b   1.000
_cell.length_c   1.000
_cell.angle_alpha   90.00
_cell.angle_beta   90.00
_cell.angle_gamma   90.00
#
_symmetry.space_group_name_H-M   'P 1'
#
loop_
_entity.id
_entity.type
_entity.pdbx_description
1 polymer ?
#
loop_
_entity_poly.entity_id
_entity_poly.type
_entity_poly.pdbx_seq_one_letter_code
_entity_poly.pdbx_strand_id
1 'polypeptide(L)'
;MAAKSTAFWISRGKAAPAGRAERDGVGATALLERLITEGIDALNHAGVIHRGLPHDRRAALAAGPDIWEIIARLRELEGSEEQRMATLMRETDLHPRQIRIAIDYAAEHAE
;
A
#
# COMPACT_ATOMS: atom_id res chain seq x y z
N MET A 1 8.85 -17.98 -11.26
CA MET A 1 7.88 -19.05 -10.97
C MET A 1 6.56 -18.69 -11.63
N ALA A 2 5.90 -19.60 -12.35
CA ALA A 2 4.61 -19.31 -12.97
C ALA A 2 3.52 -19.18 -11.88
N ALA A 3 2.79 -18.07 -11.87
CA ALA A 3 1.63 -17.90 -11.00
C ALA A 3 0.56 -18.95 -11.37
N LYS A 4 0.24 -19.85 -10.44
CA LYS A 4 -0.84 -20.82 -10.63
C LYS A 4 -2.17 -20.11 -10.48
N SER A 5 -2.91 -19.96 -11.58
CA SER A 5 -4.26 -19.38 -11.56
C SER A 5 -5.17 -20.29 -10.72
N THR A 6 -5.67 -19.78 -9.59
CA THR A 6 -6.53 -20.53 -8.67
C THR A 6 -7.95 -19.99 -8.80
N ALA A 7 -8.87 -20.82 -9.28
CA ALA A 7 -10.28 -20.47 -9.37
C ALA A 7 -10.95 -20.61 -7.99
N PHE A 8 -11.40 -19.50 -7.42
CA PHE A 8 -12.18 -19.49 -6.17
C PHE A 8 -13.67 -19.45 -6.45
N TRP A 9 -14.39 -20.49 -6.02
CA TRP A 9 -15.85 -20.54 -6.06
C TRP A 9 -16.42 -19.95 -4.76
N ILE A 10 -16.80 -18.68 -4.79
CA ILE A 10 -17.44 -18.03 -3.65
C ILE A 10 -18.93 -18.39 -3.67
N SER A 11 -19.35 -19.36 -2.83
CA SER A 11 -20.76 -19.68 -2.60
C SER A 11 -21.48 -18.50 -1.91
N ARG A 12 -22.80 -18.40 -2.10
CA ARG A 12 -23.61 -17.20 -1.79
C ARG A 12 -23.56 -16.80 -0.30
N GLY A 13 -22.59 -15.97 0.07
CA GLY A 13 -22.61 -15.03 1.21
C GLY A 13 -22.47 -13.56 0.76
N LYS A 14 -22.69 -13.30 -0.54
CA LYS A 14 -22.24 -12.13 -1.31
C LYS A 14 -23.16 -10.91 -1.25
N ALA A 15 -23.24 -10.22 -0.11
CA ALA A 15 -23.78 -8.84 -0.09
C ALA A 15 -22.66 -7.78 -0.13
N ALA A 16 -21.52 -8.04 0.53
CA ALA A 16 -20.49 -7.01 0.75
C ALA A 16 -19.67 -6.60 -0.49
N PRO A 17 -19.20 -7.52 -1.37
CA PRO A 17 -18.38 -7.14 -2.52
C PRO A 17 -19.18 -6.45 -3.63
N ALA A 18 -20.45 -6.86 -3.84
CA ALA A 18 -21.28 -6.34 -4.93
C ALA A 18 -21.58 -4.85 -4.75
N GLY A 19 -22.04 -4.45 -3.55
CA GLY A 19 -22.33 -3.03 -3.28
C GLY A 19 -21.08 -2.15 -3.31
N ARG A 20 -19.90 -2.66 -2.94
CA ARG A 20 -18.63 -1.91 -3.06
C ARG A 20 -18.19 -1.80 -4.52
N ALA A 21 -18.30 -2.88 -5.30
CA ALA A 21 -17.93 -2.90 -6.71
C ALA A 21 -18.76 -1.90 -7.52
N GLU A 22 -20.06 -1.85 -7.26
CA GLU A 22 -20.97 -0.84 -7.85
C GLU A 22 -20.57 0.59 -7.49
N ARG A 23 -20.29 0.87 -6.20
CA ARG A 23 -19.82 2.20 -5.76
C ARG A 23 -18.49 2.61 -6.39
N ASP A 24 -17.62 1.64 -6.63
CA ASP A 24 -16.31 1.87 -7.23
C ASP A 24 -16.35 1.90 -8.77
N GLY A 25 -17.48 1.53 -9.39
CA GLY A 25 -17.61 1.42 -10.84
C GLY A 25 -16.73 0.33 -11.45
N VAL A 26 -16.38 -0.72 -10.69
CA VAL A 26 -15.49 -1.81 -11.14
C VAL A 26 -16.19 -3.16 -11.10
N GLY A 27 -15.72 -4.12 -11.89
CA GLY A 27 -16.19 -5.50 -11.82
C GLY A 27 -15.87 -6.16 -10.48
N ALA A 28 -16.71 -7.09 -10.02
CA ALA A 28 -16.53 -7.78 -8.74
C ALA A 28 -15.19 -8.54 -8.65
N THR A 29 -14.74 -9.15 -9.75
CA THR A 29 -13.43 -9.83 -9.80
C THR A 29 -12.28 -8.84 -9.63
N ALA A 30 -12.30 -7.73 -10.36
CA ALA A 30 -11.26 -6.69 -10.26
C ALA A 30 -11.21 -6.08 -8.84
N LEU A 31 -12.37 -5.88 -8.20
CA LEU A 31 -12.41 -5.47 -6.80
C LEU A 31 -11.76 -6.53 -5.88
N LEU A 32 -12.07 -7.81 -6.08
CA LEU A 32 -11.53 -8.89 -5.25
C LEU A 32 -10.02 -9.04 -5.40
N GLU A 33 -9.51 -9.06 -6.64
CA GLU A 33 -8.08 -9.11 -6.91
C GLU A 33 -7.36 -7.96 -6.22
N ARG A 34 -7.88 -6.74 -6.35
CA ARG A 34 -7.34 -5.57 -5.67
C ARG A 34 -7.36 -5.71 -4.15
N LEU A 35 -8.49 -6.10 -3.56
CA LEU A 35 -8.60 -6.26 -2.11
C LEU A 35 -7.70 -7.37 -1.57
N ILE A 36 -7.40 -8.40 -2.37
CA ILE A 36 -6.44 -9.44 -2.01
C ILE A 36 -5.05 -8.82 -1.95
N THR A 37 -4.60 -8.14 -3.01
CA THR A 37 -3.28 -7.48 -3.02
C THR A 37 -3.14 -6.49 -1.86
N GLU A 38 -4.08 -5.56 -1.72
CA GLU A 38 -4.04 -4.56 -0.64
C GLU A 38 -4.12 -5.21 0.76
N GLY A 39 -4.81 -6.34 0.88
CA GLY A 39 -4.91 -7.11 2.12
C GLY A 39 -3.59 -7.78 2.48
N ILE A 40 -2.87 -8.35 1.51
CA ILE A 40 -1.54 -8.92 1.72
C ILE A 40 -0.55 -7.82 2.10
N ASP A 41 -0.58 -6.68 1.41
CA ASP A 41 0.26 -5.54 1.73
C ASP A 41 0.05 -5.07 3.17
N ALA A 42 -1.21 -4.93 3.60
CA ALA A 42 -1.53 -4.51 4.97
C ALA A 42 -1.08 -5.54 6.03
N LEU A 43 -1.02 -6.83 5.69
CA LEU A 43 -0.52 -7.89 6.57
C LEU A 43 1.01 -7.88 6.67
N ASN A 44 1.70 -7.70 5.55
CA ASN A 44 3.17 -7.68 5.50
C ASN A 44 3.73 -6.38 6.09
N HIS A 45 3.04 -5.26 5.85
CA HIS A 45 3.48 -3.91 6.19
C HIS A 45 2.45 -3.24 7.10
N ALA A 46 2.44 -3.63 8.37
CA ALA A 46 1.47 -3.16 9.35
C ALA A 46 1.44 -1.63 9.42
N GLY A 47 0.30 -1.03 9.04
CA GLY A 47 0.12 0.43 8.98
C GLY A 47 0.17 1.02 7.58
N VAL A 48 0.47 0.23 6.54
CA VAL A 48 0.23 0.60 5.14
C VAL A 48 -1.25 0.42 4.81
N ILE A 49 -1.82 1.41 4.15
CA ILE A 49 -3.18 1.41 3.62
C ILE A 49 -3.17 1.91 2.19
N HIS A 50 -4.22 1.58 1.43
CA HIS A 50 -4.41 2.10 0.08
C HIS A 50 -5.53 3.14 0.08
N ARG A 51 -5.22 4.37 -0.36
CA ARG A 51 -6.14 5.51 -0.42
C ARG A 51 -6.28 6.01 -1.86
N GLY A 52 -7.34 6.77 -2.14
CA GLY A 52 -7.61 7.31 -3.46
C GLY A 52 -8.73 6.60 -4.21
N LEU A 53 -9.01 7.12 -5.40
CA LEU A 53 -10.06 6.60 -6.28
C LEU A 53 -9.70 5.21 -6.80
N PRO A 54 -10.68 4.36 -7.18
CA PRO A 54 -10.44 2.99 -7.61
C PRO A 54 -9.32 2.77 -8.64
N HIS A 55 -9.10 3.73 -9.54
CA HIS A 55 -8.12 3.71 -10.62
C HIS A 55 -6.81 4.45 -10.31
N ASP A 56 -6.72 5.10 -9.15
CA ASP A 56 -5.56 5.89 -8.69
C ASP A 56 -5.36 5.64 -7.19
N ARG A 57 -5.33 4.35 -6.81
CA ARG A 57 -5.12 3.96 -5.42
C ARG A 57 -3.63 3.94 -5.16
N ARG A 58 -3.22 4.67 -4.13
CA ARG A 58 -1.82 4.79 -3.73
C ARG A 58 -1.61 4.28 -2.32
N ALA A 59 -0.47 3.62 -2.12
CA ALA A 59 -0.03 3.15 -0.82
C ALA A 59 0.36 4.33 0.06
N ALA A 60 -0.11 4.33 1.29
CA ALA A 60 0.13 5.39 2.27
C ALA A 60 0.21 4.84 3.68
N LEU A 61 0.82 5.61 4.58
CA LEU A 61 0.71 5.33 6.01
C LEU A 61 -0.71 5.63 6.51
N ALA A 62 -1.24 4.78 7.39
CA ALA A 62 -2.60 4.90 7.94
C ALA A 62 -2.90 6.29 8.53
N ALA A 63 -1.91 6.84 9.23
CA ALA A 63 -1.89 8.21 9.72
C ALA A 63 -0.60 8.89 9.24
N GLY A 64 -0.56 9.26 7.95
CA GLY A 64 0.61 9.91 7.37
C GLY A 64 0.52 10.15 5.87
N PRO A 65 1.65 10.52 5.25
CA PRO A 65 1.78 10.79 3.83
C PRO A 65 1.73 9.51 2.99
N ASP A 66 1.76 9.71 1.68
CA ASP A 66 1.92 8.65 0.70
C ASP A 66 3.32 7.99 0.83
N ILE A 67 3.40 6.68 0.57
CA ILE A 67 4.69 5.96 0.67
C ILE A 67 5.68 6.50 -0.36
N TRP A 68 5.24 6.77 -1.60
CA TRP A 68 6.15 7.26 -2.63
C TRP A 68 6.61 8.70 -2.40
N GLU A 69 5.83 9.52 -1.69
CA GLU A 69 6.28 10.84 -1.23
C GLU A 69 7.41 10.72 -0.20
N ILE A 70 7.31 9.78 0.76
CA ILE A 70 8.39 9.49 1.72
C ILE A 70 9.65 9.05 0.98
N ILE A 71 9.50 8.11 0.03
CA ILE A 71 10.63 7.57 -0.73
C ILE A 71 11.28 8.63 -1.62
N ALA A 72 10.47 9.47 -2.29
CA ALA A 72 10.98 10.58 -3.08
C ALA A 72 11.81 11.52 -2.20
N ARG A 73 11.27 11.91 -1.02
CA ARG A 73 12.00 12.77 -0.09
C ARG A 73 13.30 12.14 0.41
N LEU A 74 13.29 10.84 0.76
CA LEU A 74 14.50 10.12 1.15
C LEU A 74 15.57 10.06 0.05
N ARG A 75 15.16 10.03 -1.22
CA ARG A 75 16.08 10.03 -2.38
C ARG A 75 16.73 11.39 -2.63
N GLU A 76 16.08 12.49 -2.25
CA GLU A 76 16.62 13.85 -2.33
C GLU A 76 17.63 14.18 -1.23
N LEU A 77 17.58 13.45 -0.11
CA LEU A 77 18.47 13.68 1.03
C LEU A 77 19.84 13.02 0.81
N GLU A 78 20.88 13.71 1.25
CA GLU A 78 22.27 13.23 1.18
C GLU A 78 22.70 12.49 2.47
N GLY A 79 23.77 11.71 2.37
CA GLY A 79 24.34 10.96 3.51
C GLY A 79 23.93 9.48 3.55
N SER A 80 24.23 8.82 4.67
CA SER A 80 23.83 7.44 4.94
C SER A 80 22.32 7.30 5.16
N GLU A 81 21.79 6.08 5.10
CA GLU A 81 20.37 5.82 5.36
C GLU A 81 19.92 6.38 6.72
N GLU A 82 20.69 6.12 7.79
CA GLU A 82 20.40 6.67 9.12
C GLU A 82 20.39 8.20 9.14
N GLN A 83 21.30 8.86 8.41
CA GLN A 83 21.35 10.33 8.33
C GLN A 83 20.13 10.90 7.60
N ARG A 84 19.69 10.24 6.52
CA ARG A 84 18.49 10.62 5.77
C ARG A 84 17.23 10.41 6.60
N MET A 85 17.11 9.25 7.27
CA MET A 85 16.01 8.97 8.19
C MET A 85 15.95 10.00 9.32
N ALA A 86 17.07 10.28 9.98
CA ALA A 86 17.14 11.28 11.05
C ALA A 86 16.80 12.69 10.56
N THR A 87 17.08 13.02 9.30
CA THR A 87 16.68 14.30 8.70
C THR A 87 15.18 14.32 8.40
N LEU A 88 14.63 13.27 7.80
CA LEU A 88 13.19 13.17 7.54
C LEU A 88 12.37 13.21 8.85
N MET A 89 12.85 12.56 9.91
CA MET A 89 12.24 12.63 11.25
C MET A 89 12.26 14.03 11.88
N ARG A 90 13.17 14.91 11.48
CA ARG A 90 13.21 16.30 11.97
C ARG A 90 12.31 17.21 11.13
N GLU A 91 12.16 16.91 9.85
CA GLU A 91 11.32 17.67 8.91
C GLU A 91 9.83 17.30 9.02
N THR A 92 9.51 16.13 9.60
CA THR A 92 8.17 15.56 9.66
C THR A 92 7.89 14.95 11.03
N ASP A 93 6.63 14.73 11.37
CA ASP A 93 6.25 14.00 12.58
C ASP A 93 6.31 12.47 12.42
N LEU A 94 7.06 11.96 11.42
CA LEU A 94 7.14 10.53 11.15
C LEU A 94 8.03 9.82 12.17
N HIS A 95 7.49 8.78 12.80
CA HIS A 95 8.25 7.89 13.66
C HIS A 95 9.21 7.03 12.82
N PRO A 96 10.45 6.73 13.27
CA PRO A 96 11.41 5.94 12.51
C PRO A 96 10.89 4.56 12.05
N ARG A 97 9.96 3.96 12.82
CA ARG A 97 9.25 2.74 12.42
C ARG A 97 8.42 2.93 11.14
N GLN A 98 7.71 4.05 11.01
CA GLN A 98 6.90 4.36 9.83
C GLN A 98 7.77 4.55 8.59
N ILE A 99 8.93 5.20 8.75
CA ILE A 99 9.89 5.39 7.66
C ILE A 99 10.46 4.05 7.20
N ARG A 100 10.82 3.15 8.13
CA ARG A 100 11.24 1.78 7.80
C ARG A 100 10.17 1.00 7.05
N ILE A 101 8.93 1.03 7.52
CA ILE A 101 7.81 0.39 6.81
C ILE A 101 7.68 0.92 5.38
N ALA A 102 7.85 2.23 5.17
CA ALA A 102 7.81 2.80 3.82
C ALA A 102 8.96 2.30 2.94
N ILE A 103 10.18 2.21 3.48
CA ILE A 103 11.36 1.67 2.78
C ILE A 103 11.14 0.19 2.42
N ASP A 104 10.71 -0.63 3.38
CA ASP A 104 10.48 -2.06 3.20
C ASP A 104 9.38 -2.30 2.15
N TYR A 105 8.26 -1.58 2.25
CA TYR A 105 7.18 -1.64 1.25
C TYR A 105 7.69 -1.28 -0.15
N ALA A 106 8.46 -0.19 -0.25
CA ALA A 106 8.98 0.29 -1.53
C ALA A 106 10.02 -0.65 -2.15
N ALA A 107 10.81 -1.35 -1.33
CA ALA A 107 11.77 -2.34 -1.81
C ALA A 107 11.07 -3.55 -2.46
N GLU A 108 9.91 -3.96 -1.94
CA GLU A 108 9.10 -5.04 -2.50
C GLU A 108 8.32 -4.64 -3.77
N HIS A 109 8.10 -3.34 -3.97
CA HIS A 109 7.28 -2.77 -5.05
C HIS A 109 8.09 -1.91 -6.04
N ALA A 110 9.42 -1.95 -5.97
CA ALA A 110 10.27 -1.31 -6.96
C ALA A 110 10.28 -2.15 -8.26
N GLU A 111 9.88 -1.53 -9.38
CA GLU A 111 10.08 -2.10 -10.72
C GLU A 111 11.55 -2.06 -11.16
#